data_AF-A7B696-F1
#
_entry.id   AF-A7B696-F1
#
_cell.length_a   1.000
_cell.length_b   1.000
_cell.length_c   1.000
_cell.angle_alpha   90.00
_cell.angle_beta   90.00
_cell.angle_gamma   90.00
#
_symmetry.space_group_name_H-M   'P 1'
#
loop_
_entity.id
_entity.type
_entity.pdbx_description
1 polymer ?
#
loop_
_entity_poly.entity_id
_entity_poly.type
_entity_poly.pdbx_seq_one_letter_code
_entity_poly.pdbx_strand_id
1 'polypeptide(L)'
;MNGHNLLAYKLDKKQLSYRMQDNAFLEISDIETAQKLSDRINPQGLHKVLDVFARRYSPVPESLGLGYTWTVQQIECATDIMFRKPEYLAPIYDEIIHTAIYTVKPDNIATFLGQRITYNCTKEIGTNYNQRILGTRIKHHMGDVSIKMYDKFGCVLRIESTCNDISTFRVEREVQHRDGTSDIRKAPLKKSIYSLYQLFTILKSANYRYLEFISSFDDHSSGRKKLDEVSHSRREKERTYRGFNFFDSRDLSVLEAISKGEYMTFGIQGKQIRQHLPKITPSAMTRIFKRLKVHGLIEKIPGSYKYLITALGKEIIAAGLSIKNLILVPALTS
;
A
#
# COMPACT_ATOMS: atom_id res chain seq x y z
N MET A 1 -22.44 9.61 12.49
CA MET A 1 -21.77 10.85 12.03
C MET A 1 -20.69 10.46 11.03
N ASN A 2 -20.57 11.17 9.90
CA ASN A 2 -19.51 10.90 8.90
C ASN A 2 -18.40 11.97 9.03
N GLY A 3 -17.17 11.53 9.32
CA GLY A 3 -16.02 12.41 9.52
C GLY A 3 -15.55 13.11 8.23
N HIS A 4 -15.65 12.46 7.08
CA HIS A 4 -15.30 13.04 5.78
C HIS A 4 -16.21 14.22 5.42
N ASN A 5 -17.53 14.07 5.61
CA ASN A 5 -18.47 15.17 5.36
C ASN A 5 -18.24 16.35 6.32
N LEU A 6 -17.87 16.06 7.58
CA LEU A 6 -17.50 17.11 8.53
C LEU A 6 -16.21 17.83 8.11
N LEU A 7 -15.23 17.12 7.56
CA LEU A 7 -14.02 17.71 7.02
C LEU A 7 -14.33 18.57 5.79
N ALA A 8 -15.14 18.07 4.85
CA ALA A 8 -15.59 18.82 3.67
C ALA A 8 -16.22 20.17 4.06
N TYR A 9 -17.15 20.16 5.02
CA TYR A 9 -17.75 21.37 5.57
C TYR A 9 -16.71 22.35 6.19
N LYS A 10 -15.70 21.82 6.90
CA LYS A 10 -14.62 22.63 7.47
C LYS A 10 -13.73 23.24 6.38
N LEU A 11 -13.50 22.52 5.28
CA LEU A 11 -12.76 23.00 4.11
C LEU A 11 -13.52 24.09 3.37
N ASP A 12 -14.84 23.92 3.16
CA ASP A 12 -15.71 24.93 2.55
C ASP A 12 -15.66 26.24 3.34
N LYS A 13 -15.75 26.16 4.67
CA LYS A 13 -15.62 27.33 5.57
C LYS A 13 -14.28 28.03 5.49
N LYS A 14 -13.22 27.30 5.12
CA LYS A 14 -11.86 27.83 4.94
C LYS A 14 -11.58 28.21 3.49
N GLN A 15 -12.55 28.05 2.59
CA GLN A 15 -12.42 28.30 1.15
C GLN A 15 -11.25 27.51 0.52
N LEU A 16 -11.03 26.28 1.00
CA LEU A 16 -10.02 25.38 0.45
C LEU A 16 -10.64 24.50 -0.63
N SER A 17 -10.02 24.46 -1.80
CA SER A 17 -10.48 23.63 -2.92
C SER A 17 -10.17 22.16 -2.66
N TYR A 18 -11.14 21.30 -2.92
CA TYR A 18 -10.97 19.84 -2.87
C TYR A 18 -11.85 19.17 -3.93
N ARG A 19 -11.49 17.93 -4.27
CA ARG A 19 -12.31 17.03 -5.08
C ARG A 19 -12.65 15.82 -4.23
N MET A 20 -13.95 15.57 -4.05
CA MET A 20 -14.45 14.43 -3.30
C MET A 20 -15.31 13.55 -4.20
N GLN A 21 -15.21 12.25 -4.02
CA GLN A 21 -16.10 11.26 -4.62
C GLN A 21 -16.62 10.36 -3.51
N ASP A 22 -17.95 10.30 -3.36
CA ASP A 22 -18.60 9.62 -2.22
C ASP A 22 -17.98 10.10 -0.88
N ASN A 23 -17.32 9.23 -0.10
CA ASN A 23 -16.66 9.58 1.15
C ASN A 23 -15.12 9.56 1.06
N ALA A 24 -14.54 9.81 -0.12
CA ALA A 24 -13.09 9.91 -0.30
C ALA A 24 -12.68 11.24 -0.94
N PHE A 25 -11.69 11.89 -0.34
CA PHE A 25 -11.01 13.02 -0.97
C PHE A 25 -10.01 12.46 -1.98
N LEU A 26 -10.09 12.94 -3.22
CA LEU A 26 -9.17 12.61 -4.30
C LEU A 26 -8.07 13.65 -4.42
N GLU A 27 -8.42 14.92 -4.18
CA GLU A 27 -7.51 16.06 -4.21
C GLU A 27 -7.91 17.06 -3.12
N ILE A 28 -6.91 17.71 -2.51
CA ILE A 28 -7.08 18.80 -1.55
C ILE A 28 -5.97 19.81 -1.82
N SER A 29 -6.31 21.09 -1.94
CA SER A 29 -5.35 22.15 -2.26
C SER A 29 -4.30 22.39 -1.16
N ASP A 30 -4.68 22.20 0.11
CA ASP A 30 -3.81 22.30 1.28
C ASP A 30 -4.03 21.11 2.20
N ILE A 31 -3.21 20.07 2.02
CA ILE A 31 -3.27 18.81 2.76
C ILE A 31 -2.93 19.01 4.24
N GLU A 32 -1.97 19.88 4.56
CA GLU A 32 -1.55 20.12 5.94
C GLU A 32 -2.67 20.77 6.75
N THR A 33 -3.33 21.78 6.19
CA THR A 33 -4.48 22.41 6.84
C THR A 33 -5.65 21.44 6.94
N ALA A 34 -5.93 20.65 5.92
CA ALA A 34 -6.96 19.62 5.98
C ALA A 34 -6.69 18.58 7.08
N GLN A 35 -5.45 18.12 7.23
CA GLN A 35 -5.06 17.20 8.31
C GLN A 35 -5.27 17.84 9.69
N LYS A 36 -4.85 19.10 9.88
CA LYS A 36 -5.07 19.84 11.14
C LYS A 36 -6.56 20.01 11.46
N LEU A 37 -7.41 20.18 10.45
CA LEU A 37 -8.86 20.27 10.62
C LEU A 37 -9.49 18.92 10.96
N SER A 38 -8.99 17.84 10.37
CA SER A 38 -9.42 16.46 10.61
C SER A 38 -9.05 15.99 12.02
N ASP A 39 -7.84 16.31 12.48
CA ASP A 39 -7.32 15.92 13.80
C ASP A 39 -8.07 16.55 14.98
N ARG A 40 -8.85 17.62 14.72
CA ARG A 40 -9.65 18.31 15.74
C ARG A 40 -11.04 17.71 15.87
N ILE A 41 -11.21 16.85 16.89
CA ILE A 41 -12.51 16.34 17.35
C ILE A 41 -12.98 17.20 18.53
N ASN A 42 -14.25 17.61 18.50
CA ASN A 42 -14.88 18.39 19.56
C ASN A 42 -16.09 17.63 20.14
N PRO A 43 -15.89 16.77 21.15
CA PRO A 43 -16.98 16.03 21.80
C PRO A 43 -18.06 16.94 22.41
N GLN A 44 -17.69 18.08 22.96
CA GLN A 44 -18.61 19.05 23.56
C GLN A 44 -19.55 19.65 22.51
N GLY A 45 -19.00 20.02 21.35
CA GLY A 45 -19.79 20.50 20.21
C GLY A 45 -20.73 19.42 19.69
N LEU A 46 -20.25 18.17 19.58
CA LEU A 46 -21.08 17.04 19.18
C LEU A 46 -22.22 16.80 20.17
N HIS A 47 -21.95 16.83 21.47
CA HIS A 47 -22.96 16.68 22.53
C HIS A 47 -24.08 17.71 22.34
N LYS A 48 -23.75 19.00 22.23
CA LYS A 48 -24.73 20.07 22.06
C LYS A 48 -25.63 19.85 20.84
N VAL A 49 -25.04 19.40 19.72
CA VAL A 49 -25.80 19.11 18.50
C VAL A 49 -26.73 17.91 18.70
N LEU A 50 -26.26 16.85 19.34
CA LEU A 50 -27.08 15.67 19.65
C LEU A 50 -28.24 16.03 20.60
N ASP A 51 -28.01 16.87 21.61
CA ASP A 51 -29.07 17.35 22.51
C ASP A 51 -30.14 18.17 21.79
N VAL A 52 -29.74 19.01 20.83
CA VAL A 52 -30.70 19.75 19.99
C VAL A 52 -31.58 18.79 19.21
N PHE A 53 -31.00 17.73 18.63
CA PHE A 53 -31.77 16.71 17.92
C PHE A 53 -32.66 15.89 18.85
N ALA A 54 -32.15 15.50 20.01
CA ALA A 54 -32.91 14.75 21.01
C ALA A 54 -34.12 15.54 21.49
N ARG A 55 -33.97 16.83 21.81
CA ARG A 55 -35.11 17.68 22.19
C ARG A 55 -36.14 17.83 21.08
N ARG A 56 -35.70 17.93 19.82
CA ARG A 56 -36.60 18.10 18.68
C ARG A 56 -37.40 16.84 18.37
N TYR A 57 -36.78 15.67 18.46
CA TYR A 57 -37.35 14.42 17.95
C TYR A 57 -37.71 13.39 19.02
N SER A 58 -37.21 13.54 20.26
CA SER A 58 -37.48 12.64 21.38
C SER A 58 -37.44 13.41 22.73
N PRO A 59 -38.41 14.30 23.00
CA PRO A 59 -38.38 15.16 24.20
C PRO A 59 -38.78 14.44 25.51
N VAL A 60 -39.16 13.16 25.46
CA VAL A 60 -39.73 12.41 26.61
C VAL A 60 -38.85 12.43 27.87
N PRO A 61 -37.52 12.26 27.80
CA PRO A 61 -36.70 12.33 29.02
C PRO A 61 -36.72 13.70 29.69
N GLU A 62 -36.84 14.78 28.92
CA GLU A 62 -36.86 16.15 29.47
C GLU A 62 -38.16 16.39 30.27
N SER A 63 -39.30 15.83 29.83
CA SER A 63 -40.55 15.90 30.60
C SER A 63 -40.51 15.08 31.91
N LEU A 64 -39.52 14.20 32.05
CA LEU A 64 -39.28 13.41 33.27
C LEU A 64 -38.14 13.99 34.13
N GLY A 65 -37.59 15.16 33.77
CA GLY A 65 -36.42 15.74 34.45
C GLY A 65 -35.12 14.96 34.24
N LEU A 66 -35.06 14.13 33.19
CA LEU A 66 -33.92 13.29 32.83
C LEU A 66 -33.17 13.86 31.62
N GLY A 67 -31.88 13.53 31.52
CA GLY A 67 -31.01 13.89 30.40
C GLY A 67 -30.56 12.69 29.58
N TYR A 68 -30.15 12.93 28.33
CA TYR A 68 -29.55 11.91 27.49
C TYR A 68 -28.07 11.71 27.83
N THR A 69 -27.61 10.45 27.73
CA THR A 69 -26.19 10.12 27.75
C THR A 69 -25.78 9.57 26.38
N TRP A 70 -24.82 10.23 25.75
CA TRP A 70 -24.35 9.87 24.42
C TRP A 70 -23.18 8.88 24.48
N THR A 71 -23.38 7.72 23.86
CA THR A 71 -22.42 6.61 23.84
C THR A 71 -21.89 6.33 22.44
N VAL A 72 -20.68 5.77 22.37
CA VAL A 72 -20.10 5.30 21.10
C VAL A 72 -20.34 3.79 21.01
N GLN A 73 -21.21 3.37 20.09
CA GLN A 73 -21.46 1.95 19.81
C GLN A 73 -20.41 1.40 18.85
N GLN A 74 -20.21 2.07 17.72
CA GLN A 74 -19.20 1.70 16.73
C GLN A 74 -18.46 2.96 16.28
N ILE A 75 -17.17 2.81 15.98
CA ILE A 75 -16.37 3.85 15.33
C ILE A 75 -15.54 3.26 14.20
N GLU A 76 -15.33 4.09 13.17
CA GLU A 76 -14.37 3.83 12.11
C GLU A 76 -13.44 5.05 12.00
N CYS A 77 -12.14 4.79 11.82
CA CYS A 77 -11.11 5.81 11.68
C CYS A 77 -10.28 5.48 10.44
N ALA A 78 -10.39 6.31 9.41
CA ALA A 78 -9.68 6.15 8.14
C ALA A 78 -8.42 7.02 8.08
N THR A 79 -7.36 6.47 7.51
CA THR A 79 -6.17 7.16 7.03
C THR A 79 -6.14 6.98 5.52
N ASP A 80 -6.28 8.08 4.79
CA ASP A 80 -6.36 8.09 3.32
C ASP A 80 -5.04 8.58 2.74
N ILE A 81 -4.45 7.78 1.85
CA ILE A 81 -3.24 8.13 1.10
C ILE A 81 -3.66 8.37 -0.34
N MET A 82 -3.64 9.64 -0.76
CA MET A 82 -4.04 10.07 -2.09
C MET A 82 -2.87 9.96 -3.06
N PHE A 83 -3.06 9.20 -4.14
CA PHE A 83 -2.11 9.10 -5.24
C PHE A 83 -2.47 10.11 -6.32
N ARG A 84 -1.47 10.84 -6.83
CA ARG A 84 -1.66 11.83 -7.90
C ARG A 84 -2.18 11.22 -9.21
N LYS A 85 -1.94 9.92 -9.39
CA LYS A 85 -2.22 9.17 -10.61
C LYS A 85 -2.67 7.76 -10.26
N PRO A 86 -3.78 7.25 -10.86
CA PRO A 86 -4.26 5.89 -10.59
C PRO A 86 -3.22 4.81 -10.90
N GLU A 87 -2.37 5.02 -11.91
CA GLU A 87 -1.39 4.04 -12.36
C GLU A 87 -0.28 3.76 -11.34
N TYR A 88 -0.15 4.59 -10.30
CA TYR A 88 0.82 4.39 -9.23
C TYR A 88 0.33 3.44 -8.15
N LEU A 89 -0.97 3.44 -7.85
CA LEU A 89 -1.53 2.61 -6.78
C LEU A 89 -1.67 1.15 -7.20
N ALA A 90 -2.23 0.89 -8.39
CA ALA A 90 -2.54 -0.46 -8.85
C ALA A 90 -1.37 -1.47 -8.72
N PRO A 91 -0.15 -1.22 -9.24
CA PRO A 91 0.93 -2.21 -9.16
C PRO A 91 1.44 -2.42 -7.73
N ILE A 92 1.46 -1.36 -6.92
CA ILE A 92 1.92 -1.41 -5.52
C ILE A 92 0.90 -2.13 -4.66
N TYR A 93 -0.39 -1.86 -4.88
CA TYR A 93 -1.47 -2.38 -4.05
C TYR A 93 -1.59 -3.90 -4.11
N ASP A 94 -1.52 -4.49 -5.30
CA ASP A 94 -1.57 -5.95 -5.46
C ASP A 94 -0.39 -6.62 -4.74
N GLU A 95 0.81 -6.05 -4.84
CA GLU A 95 2.00 -6.56 -4.20
C GLU A 95 1.92 -6.47 -2.68
N ILE A 96 1.47 -5.33 -2.14
CA ILE A 96 1.23 -5.16 -0.71
C ILE A 96 0.23 -6.21 -0.21
N ILE A 97 -0.87 -6.44 -0.93
CA ILE A 97 -1.90 -7.41 -0.56
C ILE A 97 -1.32 -8.83 -0.51
N HIS A 98 -0.62 -9.25 -1.57
CA HIS A 98 -0.02 -10.58 -1.63
C HIS A 98 0.97 -10.78 -0.49
N THR A 99 1.88 -9.82 -0.28
CA THR A 99 2.86 -9.90 0.80
C THR A 99 2.21 -9.88 2.18
N ALA A 100 1.18 -9.06 2.40
CA ALA A 100 0.47 -8.98 3.67
C ALA A 100 -0.26 -10.30 4.02
N ILE A 101 -0.84 -10.99 3.04
CA ILE A 101 -1.50 -12.29 3.24
C ILE A 101 -0.52 -13.32 3.82
N TYR A 102 0.72 -13.34 3.34
CA TYR A 102 1.72 -14.33 3.80
C TYR A 102 2.45 -13.91 5.08
N THR A 103 2.73 -12.61 5.23
CA THR A 103 3.59 -12.10 6.31
C THR A 103 2.85 -11.78 7.59
N VAL A 104 1.58 -11.32 7.52
CA VAL A 104 0.84 -10.91 8.72
C VAL A 104 0.44 -12.13 9.55
N LYS A 105 0.96 -12.21 10.77
CA LYS A 105 0.63 -13.22 11.78
C LYS A 105 -0.21 -12.62 12.90
N PRO A 106 -0.85 -13.44 13.77
CA PRO A 106 -1.65 -12.96 14.90
C PRO A 106 -0.92 -11.92 15.78
N ASP A 107 0.38 -12.08 16.05
CA ASP A 107 1.16 -11.12 16.83
C ASP A 107 1.27 -9.74 16.17
N ASN A 108 1.38 -9.72 14.84
CA ASN A 108 1.35 -8.48 14.07
C ASN A 108 -0.03 -7.81 14.21
N ILE A 109 -1.12 -8.59 14.06
CA ILE A 109 -2.50 -8.08 14.19
C ILE A 109 -2.72 -7.46 15.57
N ALA A 110 -2.31 -8.14 16.64
CA ALA A 110 -2.40 -7.61 17.99
C ALA A 110 -1.60 -6.30 18.13
N THR A 111 -0.39 -6.25 17.59
CA THR A 111 0.46 -5.05 17.59
C THR A 111 -0.20 -3.89 16.83
N PHE A 112 -0.73 -4.12 15.63
CA PHE A 112 -1.44 -3.11 14.86
C PHE A 112 -2.62 -2.56 15.66
N LEU A 113 -3.42 -3.43 16.26
CA LEU A 113 -4.63 -3.04 16.99
C LEU A 113 -4.35 -2.53 18.42
N GLY A 114 -3.08 -2.44 18.85
CA GLY A 114 -2.72 -1.98 20.20
C GLY A 114 -3.21 -2.93 21.30
N GLN A 115 -3.36 -4.21 20.96
CA GLN A 115 -3.78 -5.30 21.84
C GLN A 115 -2.57 -6.18 22.17
N ARG A 116 -2.74 -7.06 23.16
CA ARG A 116 -1.74 -8.08 23.51
C ARG A 116 -2.39 -9.44 23.46
N ILE A 117 -1.72 -10.41 22.83
CA ILE A 117 -2.06 -11.82 22.96
C ILE A 117 -1.50 -12.28 24.31
N THR A 118 -2.36 -12.82 25.16
CA THR A 118 -2.00 -13.39 26.46
C THR A 118 -2.44 -14.84 26.49
N TYR A 119 -1.92 -15.64 27.43
CA TYR A 119 -2.28 -17.07 27.55
C TYR A 119 -3.80 -17.31 27.62
N ASN A 120 -4.55 -16.37 28.22
CA ASN A 120 -6.01 -16.43 28.34
C ASN A 120 -6.76 -15.68 27.22
N CYS A 121 -6.13 -15.43 26.07
CA CYS A 121 -6.77 -14.73 24.96
C CYS A 121 -7.83 -15.62 24.30
N THR A 122 -9.10 -15.32 24.57
CA THR A 122 -10.25 -16.01 23.95
C THR A 122 -10.77 -15.33 22.68
N LYS A 123 -10.16 -14.21 22.28
CA LYS A 123 -10.59 -13.45 21.10
C LYS A 123 -10.20 -14.18 19.83
N GLU A 124 -11.13 -14.28 18.89
CA GLU A 124 -10.84 -14.72 17.54
C GLU A 124 -9.92 -13.71 16.85
N ILE A 125 -8.85 -14.21 16.23
CA ILE A 125 -7.87 -13.43 15.48
C ILE A 125 -7.80 -14.00 14.07
N GLY A 126 -7.94 -13.15 13.06
CA GLY A 126 -8.00 -13.61 11.68
C GLY A 126 -7.71 -12.54 10.65
N THR A 127 -7.43 -13.03 9.44
CA THR A 127 -7.25 -12.22 8.23
C THR A 127 -8.26 -12.69 7.18
N ASN A 128 -9.07 -11.78 6.68
CA ASN A 128 -10.00 -12.01 5.59
C ASN A 128 -9.54 -11.24 4.36
N TYR A 129 -9.30 -11.98 3.27
CA TYR A 129 -9.06 -11.42 1.95
C TYR A 129 -10.29 -11.62 1.07
N ASN A 130 -10.86 -10.51 0.60
CA ASN A 130 -12.05 -10.53 -0.26
C ASN A 130 -11.73 -9.88 -1.61
N GLN A 131 -11.90 -10.63 -2.69
CA GLN A 131 -11.92 -10.10 -4.05
C GLN A 131 -13.36 -9.85 -4.48
N ARG A 132 -13.70 -8.60 -4.81
CA ARG A 132 -15.03 -8.19 -5.30
C ARG A 132 -14.89 -7.49 -6.65
N ILE A 133 -15.99 -7.38 -7.38
CA ILE A 133 -16.05 -6.62 -8.66
C ILE A 133 -15.52 -5.19 -8.47
N LEU A 134 -15.78 -4.60 -7.31
CA LEU A 134 -15.41 -3.22 -6.95
C LEU A 134 -13.98 -3.07 -6.38
N GLY A 135 -13.19 -4.15 -6.31
CA GLY A 135 -11.83 -4.13 -5.79
C GLY A 135 -11.56 -5.23 -4.76
N THR A 136 -10.27 -5.38 -4.41
CA THR A 136 -9.83 -6.29 -3.35
C THR A 136 -9.81 -5.58 -2.00
N ARG A 137 -9.96 -6.32 -0.91
CA ARG A 137 -9.85 -5.79 0.46
C ARG A 137 -9.21 -6.83 1.35
N ILE A 138 -8.16 -6.44 2.08
CA ILE A 138 -7.64 -7.21 3.20
C ILE A 138 -8.17 -6.64 4.51
N LYS A 139 -8.62 -7.50 5.42
CA LYS A 139 -9.12 -7.13 6.75
C LYS A 139 -8.49 -8.03 7.80
N HIS A 140 -7.83 -7.44 8.79
CA HIS A 140 -7.34 -8.12 9.97
C HIS A 140 -8.24 -7.80 11.16
N HIS A 141 -8.56 -8.77 12.01
CA HIS A 141 -9.40 -8.55 13.18
C HIS A 141 -8.90 -9.30 14.42
N MET A 142 -9.24 -8.75 15.59
CA MET A 142 -9.04 -9.36 16.91
C MET A 142 -10.22 -8.99 17.80
N GLY A 143 -11.19 -9.91 17.93
CA GLY A 143 -12.47 -9.62 18.59
C GLY A 143 -13.18 -8.42 17.96
N ASP A 144 -13.56 -7.43 18.79
CA ASP A 144 -14.34 -6.25 18.37
C ASP A 144 -13.56 -5.17 17.63
N VAL A 145 -12.26 -5.36 17.41
CA VAL A 145 -11.40 -4.40 16.72
C VAL A 145 -10.91 -5.01 15.42
N SER A 146 -10.93 -4.22 14.35
CA SER A 146 -10.37 -4.64 13.06
C SER A 146 -9.67 -3.49 12.36
N ILE A 147 -8.77 -3.83 11.44
CA ILE A 147 -8.14 -2.90 10.53
C ILE A 147 -8.28 -3.46 9.11
N LYS A 148 -8.68 -2.63 8.16
CA LYS A 148 -8.86 -3.02 6.76
C LYS A 148 -8.11 -2.07 5.85
N MET A 149 -7.57 -2.61 4.77
CA MET A 149 -6.93 -1.84 3.71
C MET A 149 -7.55 -2.20 2.38
N TYR A 150 -7.81 -1.17 1.59
CA TYR A 150 -8.37 -1.30 0.26
C TYR A 150 -8.05 -0.10 -0.62
N ASP A 151 -7.98 -0.35 -1.92
CA ASP A 151 -8.03 0.69 -2.94
C ASP A 151 -9.45 1.25 -3.03
N LYS A 152 -9.57 2.57 -2.95
CA LYS A 152 -10.79 3.32 -3.20
C LYS A 152 -10.62 4.19 -4.46
N PHE A 153 -11.41 3.85 -5.49
CA PHE A 153 -11.47 4.52 -6.79
C PHE A 153 -10.19 4.49 -7.64
N GLY A 154 -9.25 3.59 -7.36
CA GLY A 154 -8.02 3.44 -8.15
C GLY A 154 -6.91 4.41 -7.76
N CYS A 155 -7.16 5.36 -6.85
CA CYS A 155 -6.22 6.43 -6.52
C CYS A 155 -6.14 6.80 -5.04
N VAL A 156 -6.88 6.12 -4.16
CA VAL A 156 -6.79 6.34 -2.70
C VAL A 156 -6.56 5.00 -2.01
N LEU A 157 -5.39 4.83 -1.39
CA LEU A 157 -5.16 3.71 -0.49
C LEU A 157 -5.75 4.09 0.88
N ARG A 158 -6.83 3.40 1.27
CA ARG A 158 -7.49 3.63 2.55
C ARG A 158 -7.12 2.54 3.54
N ILE A 159 -6.56 2.94 4.66
CA ILE A 159 -6.37 2.11 5.84
C ILE A 159 -7.39 2.56 6.89
N GLU A 160 -8.24 1.65 7.34
CA GLU A 160 -9.34 2.00 8.23
C GLU A 160 -9.43 1.01 9.39
N SER A 161 -9.32 1.54 10.60
CA SER A 161 -9.58 0.77 11.82
C SER A 161 -11.03 0.94 12.25
N THR A 162 -11.67 -0.16 12.63
CA THR A 162 -13.04 -0.19 13.15
C THR A 162 -13.06 -0.79 14.55
N CYS A 163 -13.95 -0.29 15.41
CA CYS A 163 -14.15 -0.83 16.74
C CYS A 163 -15.63 -0.87 17.09
N ASN A 164 -16.14 -2.05 17.42
CA ASN A 164 -17.54 -2.30 17.81
C ASN A 164 -17.76 -2.29 19.33
N ASP A 165 -16.68 -2.42 20.11
CA ASP A 165 -16.72 -2.24 21.56
C ASP A 165 -15.48 -1.50 22.03
N ILE A 166 -15.64 -0.19 22.29
CA ILE A 166 -14.52 0.68 22.68
C ILE A 166 -13.98 0.37 24.08
N SER A 167 -14.75 -0.35 24.91
CA SER A 167 -14.30 -0.78 26.25
C SER A 167 -13.20 -1.85 26.20
N THR A 168 -12.95 -2.43 25.02
CA THR A 168 -11.80 -3.31 24.80
C THR A 168 -10.45 -2.61 24.98
N PHE A 169 -10.41 -1.28 24.85
CA PHE A 169 -9.20 -0.50 25.09
C PHE A 169 -9.12 -0.11 26.56
N ARG A 170 -7.93 -0.25 27.16
CA ARG A 170 -7.67 0.17 28.53
C ARG A 170 -6.77 1.39 28.54
N VAL A 171 -7.24 2.45 29.18
CA VAL A 171 -6.52 3.72 29.35
C VAL A 171 -6.35 4.02 30.82
N GLU A 172 -5.31 4.76 31.17
CA GLU A 172 -5.22 5.35 32.50
C GLU A 172 -6.27 6.45 32.63
N ARG A 173 -7.10 6.32 33.65
CA ARG A 173 -8.13 7.30 33.98
C ARG A 173 -8.50 7.20 35.45
N GLU A 174 -9.09 8.27 35.95
CA GLU A 174 -9.77 8.24 37.23
C GLU A 174 -10.97 7.28 37.17
N VAL A 175 -11.06 6.40 38.17
CA VAL A 175 -12.17 5.49 38.40
C VAL A 175 -12.78 5.86 39.74
N GLN A 176 -14.08 6.15 39.73
CA GLN A 176 -14.83 6.33 40.97
C GLN A 176 -15.39 4.99 41.43
N HIS A 177 -15.25 4.72 42.72
CA HIS A 177 -15.72 3.52 43.40
C HIS A 177 -17.11 3.75 43.99
N ARG A 178 -17.76 2.66 44.37
CA ARG A 178 -19.09 2.71 44.98
C ARG A 178 -19.10 3.38 46.36
N ASP A 179 -17.96 3.40 47.04
CA ASP A 179 -17.77 4.04 48.34
C ASP A 179 -17.47 5.56 48.23
N GLY A 180 -17.51 6.12 47.02
CA GLY A 180 -17.25 7.55 46.77
C GLY A 180 -15.77 7.92 46.67
N THR A 181 -14.85 6.97 46.88
CA THR A 181 -13.42 7.19 46.65
C THR A 181 -13.08 7.15 45.15
N SER A 182 -11.94 7.72 44.77
CA SER A 182 -11.42 7.61 43.41
C SER A 182 -9.93 7.35 43.38
N ASP A 183 -9.49 6.66 42.34
CA ASP A 183 -8.06 6.48 42.04
C ASP A 183 -7.80 6.44 40.54
N ILE A 184 -6.55 6.73 40.17
CA ILE A 184 -6.08 6.63 38.79
C ILE A 184 -5.59 5.20 38.56
N ARG A 185 -6.23 4.50 37.62
CA ARG A 185 -5.82 3.15 37.23
C ARG A 185 -6.07 2.89 35.76
N LYS A 186 -5.42 1.84 35.24
CA LYS A 186 -5.64 1.36 33.87
C LYS A 186 -6.96 0.60 33.78
N ALA A 187 -8.00 1.25 33.25
CA ALA A 187 -9.36 0.74 33.19
C ALA A 187 -9.94 0.77 31.77
N PRO A 188 -11.00 -0.01 31.48
CA PRO A 188 -11.73 0.06 30.22
C PRO A 188 -12.15 1.50 29.90
N LEU A 189 -12.00 1.87 28.63
CA LEU A 189 -12.45 3.15 28.10
C LEU A 189 -13.97 3.27 28.30
N LYS A 190 -14.43 4.44 28.76
CA LYS A 190 -15.86 4.67 28.95
C LYS A 190 -16.55 4.67 27.59
N LYS A 191 -17.73 4.05 27.48
CA LYS A 191 -18.56 4.08 26.27
C LYS A 191 -19.24 5.44 26.09
N SER A 192 -18.47 6.53 26.05
CA SER A 192 -18.98 7.90 25.97
C SER A 192 -18.37 8.64 24.79
N ILE A 193 -19.12 9.59 24.21
CA ILE A 193 -18.59 10.48 23.16
C ILE A 193 -17.37 11.31 23.63
N TYR A 194 -17.19 11.50 24.94
CA TYR A 194 -16.01 12.18 25.48
C TYR A 194 -14.73 11.34 25.36
N SER A 195 -14.85 10.04 25.14
CA SER A 195 -13.72 9.15 24.87
C SER A 195 -13.24 9.21 23.41
N LEU A 196 -13.92 9.96 22.53
CA LEU A 196 -13.57 10.06 21.10
C LEU A 196 -12.14 10.56 20.86
N TYR A 197 -11.64 11.48 21.69
CA TYR A 197 -10.27 11.99 21.55
C TYR A 197 -9.25 10.86 21.73
N GLN A 198 -9.32 10.14 22.84
CA GLN A 198 -8.43 9.01 23.14
C GLN A 198 -8.59 7.88 22.11
N LEU A 199 -9.84 7.59 21.72
CA LEU A 199 -10.15 6.56 20.75
C LEU A 199 -9.58 6.89 19.35
N PHE A 200 -9.69 8.15 18.92
CA PHE A 200 -9.08 8.59 17.66
C PHE A 200 -7.57 8.47 17.69
N THR A 201 -6.91 8.83 18.79
CA THR A 201 -5.46 8.60 18.95
C THR A 201 -5.12 7.12 18.82
N ILE A 202 -5.83 6.23 19.50
CA ILE A 202 -5.59 4.78 19.47
C ILE A 202 -5.74 4.23 18.04
N LEU A 203 -6.86 4.55 17.37
CA LEU A 203 -7.16 4.01 16.04
C LEU A 203 -6.29 4.65 14.96
N LYS A 204 -5.97 5.94 15.06
CA LYS A 204 -5.00 6.60 14.19
C LYS A 204 -3.65 5.91 14.32
N SER A 205 -3.14 5.73 15.54
CA SER A 205 -1.88 5.00 15.76
C SER A 205 -1.93 3.56 15.24
N ALA A 206 -3.07 2.87 15.29
CA ALA A 206 -3.23 1.55 14.68
C ALA A 206 -3.05 1.59 13.15
N ASN A 207 -3.70 2.56 12.50
CA ASN A 207 -3.53 2.78 11.05
C ASN A 207 -2.07 3.08 10.70
N TYR A 208 -1.39 3.93 11.48
CA TYR A 208 0.02 4.27 11.23
C TYR A 208 0.97 3.09 11.45
N ARG A 209 0.77 2.27 12.48
CA ARG A 209 1.58 1.05 12.67
C ARG A 209 1.42 0.08 11.51
N TYR A 210 0.19 -0.08 11.01
CA TYR A 210 -0.05 -0.93 9.86
C TYR A 210 0.54 -0.34 8.57
N LEU A 211 0.42 0.99 8.38
CA LEU A 211 1.05 1.70 7.28
C LEU A 211 2.59 1.53 7.31
N GLU A 212 3.20 1.71 8.48
CA GLU A 212 4.64 1.53 8.67
C GLU A 212 5.07 0.10 8.33
N PHE A 213 4.31 -0.90 8.77
CA PHE A 213 4.57 -2.30 8.47
C PHE A 213 4.52 -2.59 6.96
N ILE A 214 3.46 -2.19 6.25
CA ILE A 214 3.35 -2.42 4.80
C ILE A 214 4.33 -1.56 3.99
N SER A 215 4.78 -0.42 4.53
CA SER A 215 5.80 0.41 3.88
C SER A 215 7.18 -0.25 3.89
N SER A 216 7.38 -1.31 4.68
CA SER A 216 8.64 -2.07 4.71
C SER A 216 8.73 -3.12 3.60
N PHE A 217 7.64 -3.39 2.88
CA PHE A 217 7.63 -4.38 1.82
C PHE A 217 8.43 -3.89 0.62
N ASP A 218 9.12 -4.82 -0.05
CA ASP A 218 9.82 -4.51 -1.28
C ASP A 218 8.82 -4.01 -2.35
N ASP A 219 9.23 -2.98 -3.08
CA ASP A 219 8.49 -2.47 -4.24
C ASP A 219 9.18 -2.94 -5.53
N HIS A 220 8.64 -4.00 -6.13
CA HIS A 220 9.13 -4.52 -7.40
C HIS A 220 8.50 -3.83 -8.64
N SER A 221 7.73 -2.75 -8.48
CA SER A 221 7.12 -2.01 -9.61
C SER A 221 8.17 -1.56 -10.63
N SER A 222 9.34 -1.13 -10.15
CA SER A 222 10.47 -0.76 -10.99
C SER A 222 11.01 -1.95 -11.80
N GLY A 223 11.09 -3.13 -11.19
CA GLY A 223 11.50 -4.38 -11.82
C GLY A 223 10.53 -4.83 -12.90
N ARG A 224 9.22 -4.78 -12.61
CA ARG A 224 8.14 -5.07 -13.58
C ARG A 224 8.24 -4.17 -14.80
N LYS A 225 8.37 -2.85 -14.57
CA LYS A 225 8.53 -1.86 -15.65
C LYS A 225 9.77 -2.14 -16.51
N LYS A 226 10.93 -2.42 -15.88
CA LYS A 226 12.16 -2.79 -16.61
C LYS A 226 11.96 -4.04 -17.47
N LEU A 227 11.32 -5.07 -16.93
CA LEU A 227 11.04 -6.32 -17.64
C LEU A 227 10.09 -6.10 -18.82
N ASP A 228 9.01 -5.34 -18.62
CA ASP A 228 8.05 -5.00 -19.67
C ASP A 228 8.71 -4.21 -20.79
N GLU A 229 9.53 -3.21 -20.45
CA GLU A 229 10.23 -2.36 -21.41
C GLU A 229 11.22 -3.11 -22.30
N VAL A 230 11.82 -4.18 -21.79
CA VAL A 230 12.77 -5.03 -22.53
C VAL A 230 12.04 -6.11 -23.34
N SER A 231 10.90 -6.59 -22.84
CA SER A 231 10.14 -7.68 -23.47
C SER A 231 9.19 -7.20 -24.58
N HIS A 232 8.69 -5.95 -24.48
CA HIS A 232 7.82 -5.36 -25.49
C HIS A 232 8.60 -4.76 -26.66
N SER A 233 7.94 -4.64 -27.83
CA SER A 233 8.54 -4.01 -29.00
C SER A 233 8.71 -2.51 -28.80
N ARG A 234 9.85 -1.95 -29.25
CA ARG A 234 10.11 -0.50 -29.26
C ARG A 234 10.20 0.04 -30.67
N ARG A 235 9.61 1.22 -30.89
CA ARG A 235 9.76 1.97 -32.15
C ARG A 235 10.89 2.98 -32.00
N GLU A 236 11.84 2.95 -32.93
CA GLU A 236 12.89 3.96 -33.04
C GLU A 236 12.87 4.47 -34.49
N LYS A 237 12.56 5.76 -34.66
CA LYS A 237 12.25 6.37 -35.97
C LYS A 237 11.08 5.62 -36.65
N GLU A 238 11.28 5.19 -37.89
CA GLU A 238 10.26 4.47 -38.67
C GLU A 238 10.36 2.94 -38.56
N ARG A 239 11.17 2.42 -37.63
CA ARG A 239 11.38 0.98 -37.49
C ARG A 239 10.96 0.49 -36.11
N THR A 240 10.31 -0.68 -36.10
CA THR A 240 9.95 -1.41 -34.89
C THR A 240 10.97 -2.50 -34.63
N TYR A 241 11.45 -2.57 -33.39
CA TYR A 241 12.38 -3.56 -32.89
C TYR A 241 11.65 -4.44 -31.88
N ARG A 242 11.65 -5.75 -32.11
CA ARG A 242 11.06 -6.72 -31.17
C ARG A 242 11.79 -6.67 -29.83
N GLY A 243 11.06 -6.80 -28.73
CA GLY A 243 11.68 -7.06 -27.42
C GLY A 243 12.39 -8.42 -27.36
N PHE A 244 13.04 -8.65 -26.22
CA PHE A 244 13.79 -9.87 -25.94
C PHE A 244 12.89 -10.88 -25.23
N ASN A 245 12.88 -12.12 -25.74
CA ASN A 245 12.19 -13.23 -25.11
C ASN A 245 13.23 -14.17 -24.45
N PHE A 246 13.18 -14.28 -23.12
CA PHE A 246 14.11 -15.14 -22.35
C PHE A 246 13.93 -16.64 -22.61
N PHE A 247 12.82 -17.04 -23.22
CA PHE A 247 12.53 -18.42 -23.61
C PHE A 247 12.83 -18.72 -25.09
N ASP A 248 13.11 -17.70 -25.91
CA ASP A 248 13.55 -17.90 -27.29
C ASP A 248 15.04 -18.25 -27.31
N SER A 249 15.38 -19.38 -27.91
CA SER A 249 16.76 -19.89 -27.92
C SER A 249 17.75 -18.93 -28.57
N ARG A 250 17.34 -18.14 -29.57
CA ARG A 250 18.23 -17.19 -30.23
C ARG A 250 18.50 -15.97 -29.36
N ASP A 251 17.48 -15.41 -28.73
CA ASP A 251 17.63 -14.26 -27.83
C ASP A 251 18.49 -14.65 -26.62
N LEU A 252 18.22 -15.81 -26.04
CA LEU A 252 18.97 -16.31 -24.90
C LEU A 252 20.44 -16.55 -25.22
N SER A 253 20.77 -17.23 -26.34
CA SER A 253 22.17 -17.44 -26.71
C SER A 253 22.93 -16.13 -26.96
N VAL A 254 22.23 -15.07 -27.39
CA VAL A 254 22.82 -13.72 -27.47
C VAL A 254 23.11 -13.18 -26.07
N LEU A 255 22.15 -13.26 -25.13
CA LEU A 255 22.33 -12.80 -23.76
C LEU A 255 23.46 -13.55 -23.03
N GLU A 256 23.54 -14.87 -23.19
CA GLU A 256 24.63 -15.71 -22.67
C GLU A 256 25.99 -15.35 -23.28
N ALA A 257 26.04 -15.06 -24.59
CA ALA A 257 27.28 -14.70 -25.24
C ALA A 257 27.82 -13.34 -24.78
N ILE A 258 26.94 -12.36 -24.56
CA ILE A 258 27.36 -11.04 -24.06
C ILE A 258 27.62 -11.04 -22.54
N SER A 259 27.07 -12.00 -21.78
CA SER A 259 27.27 -12.06 -20.32
C SER A 259 28.67 -12.49 -19.88
N LYS A 260 29.52 -12.95 -20.81
CA LYS A 260 30.85 -13.45 -20.47
C LYS A 260 31.73 -12.36 -19.87
N GLY A 261 32.46 -12.71 -18.81
CA GLY A 261 33.28 -11.76 -18.04
C GLY A 261 34.34 -11.01 -18.85
N GLU A 262 34.87 -11.64 -19.90
CA GLU A 262 35.84 -11.02 -20.84
C GLU A 262 35.36 -9.71 -21.46
N TYR A 263 34.04 -9.52 -21.55
CA TYR A 263 33.42 -8.38 -22.20
C TYR A 263 33.03 -7.23 -21.25
N MET A 264 33.01 -7.49 -19.95
CA MET A 264 32.56 -6.51 -18.94
C MET A 264 33.54 -5.33 -18.80
N THR A 265 34.83 -5.55 -19.04
CA THR A 265 35.89 -4.55 -18.85
C THR A 265 36.28 -3.84 -20.14
N PHE A 266 36.39 -4.57 -21.26
CA PHE A 266 36.98 -4.06 -22.50
C PHE A 266 35.97 -3.77 -23.62
N GLY A 267 34.68 -4.02 -23.35
CA GLY A 267 33.57 -3.87 -24.29
C GLY A 267 33.45 -5.01 -25.30
N ILE A 268 32.25 -5.17 -25.86
CA ILE A 268 31.90 -6.18 -26.87
C ILE A 268 32.05 -5.63 -28.30
N GLN A 269 32.48 -6.50 -29.21
CA GLN A 269 32.34 -6.31 -30.65
C GLN A 269 31.52 -7.44 -31.27
N GLY A 270 30.72 -7.13 -32.29
CA GLY A 270 29.89 -8.12 -32.98
C GLY A 270 30.69 -9.29 -33.57
N LYS A 271 31.95 -9.07 -33.98
CA LYS A 271 32.84 -10.14 -34.47
C LYS A 271 33.16 -11.16 -33.37
N GLN A 272 33.40 -10.70 -32.14
CA GLN A 272 33.72 -11.56 -30.99
C GLN A 272 32.51 -12.38 -30.58
N ILE A 273 31.34 -11.74 -30.43
CA ILE A 273 30.10 -12.44 -30.08
C ILE A 273 29.73 -13.51 -31.11
N ARG A 274 29.98 -13.26 -32.40
CA ARG A 274 29.76 -14.26 -33.47
C ARG A 274 30.62 -15.51 -33.36
N GLN A 275 31.78 -15.46 -32.71
CA GLN A 275 32.59 -16.67 -32.46
C GLN A 275 31.84 -17.67 -31.58
N HIS A 276 30.91 -17.19 -30.75
CA HIS A 276 30.05 -18.03 -29.91
C HIS A 276 28.70 -18.36 -30.56
N LEU A 277 28.37 -17.71 -31.67
CA LEU A 277 27.08 -17.84 -32.36
C LEU A 277 27.30 -18.06 -33.87
N PRO A 278 27.86 -19.21 -34.28
CA PRO A 278 28.30 -19.45 -35.66
C PRO A 278 27.15 -19.42 -36.67
N LYS A 279 25.92 -19.72 -36.24
CA LYS A 279 24.70 -19.67 -37.07
C LYS A 279 24.23 -18.23 -37.36
N ILE A 280 24.81 -17.21 -36.73
CA ILE A 280 24.42 -15.80 -36.92
C ILE A 280 25.32 -15.12 -37.95
N THR A 281 24.70 -14.66 -39.04
CA THR A 281 25.38 -13.91 -40.10
C THR A 281 25.84 -12.53 -39.62
N PRO A 282 26.84 -11.90 -40.27
CA PRO A 282 27.27 -10.54 -39.93
C PRO A 282 26.12 -9.52 -39.94
N SER A 283 25.25 -9.59 -40.94
CA SER A 283 24.09 -8.69 -41.08
C SER A 283 23.06 -8.91 -39.98
N ALA A 284 22.80 -10.16 -39.59
CA ALA A 284 21.96 -10.47 -38.45
C ALA A 284 22.56 -9.95 -37.14
N MET A 285 23.87 -10.08 -36.94
CA MET A 285 24.54 -9.57 -35.74
C MET A 285 24.44 -8.04 -35.62
N THR A 286 24.60 -7.30 -36.72
CA THR A 286 24.39 -5.85 -36.73
C THR A 286 22.97 -5.47 -36.30
N ARG A 287 21.95 -6.22 -36.76
CA ARG A 287 20.56 -6.02 -36.34
C ARG A 287 20.34 -6.35 -34.86
N ILE A 288 20.96 -7.40 -34.35
CA ILE A 288 20.90 -7.79 -32.94
C ILE A 288 21.54 -6.71 -32.05
N PHE A 289 22.72 -6.21 -32.40
CA PHE A 289 23.38 -5.12 -31.67
C PHE A 289 22.56 -3.84 -31.71
N LYS A 290 21.96 -3.52 -32.86
CA LYS A 290 21.05 -2.39 -32.94
C LYS A 290 19.84 -2.58 -32.01
N ARG A 291 19.24 -3.76 -31.98
CA ARG A 291 18.13 -4.11 -31.06
C ARG A 291 18.55 -3.99 -29.59
N LEU A 292 19.68 -4.59 -29.20
CA LEU A 292 20.25 -4.46 -27.85
C LEU A 292 20.41 -2.99 -27.43
N LYS A 293 20.89 -2.13 -28.34
CA LYS A 293 21.04 -0.68 -28.10
C LYS A 293 19.69 0.02 -27.97
N VAL A 294 18.71 -0.28 -28.83
CA VAL A 294 17.37 0.34 -28.79
C VAL A 294 16.64 0.02 -27.48
N HIS A 295 16.82 -1.20 -26.95
CA HIS A 295 16.29 -1.61 -25.65
C HIS A 295 17.19 -1.20 -24.47
N GLY A 296 18.26 -0.43 -24.70
CA GLY A 296 19.12 0.09 -23.66
C GLY A 296 19.97 -0.96 -22.92
N LEU A 297 20.12 -2.17 -23.46
CA LEU A 297 20.93 -3.23 -22.85
C LEU A 297 22.43 -3.03 -23.09
N ILE A 298 22.78 -2.35 -24.19
CA ILE A 298 24.15 -1.97 -24.50
C ILE A 298 24.23 -0.51 -24.96
N GLU A 299 25.39 0.10 -24.76
CA GLU A 299 25.71 1.45 -25.24
C GLU A 299 27.00 1.45 -26.05
N LYS A 300 27.12 2.35 -27.03
CA LYS A 300 28.29 2.41 -27.91
C LYS A 300 29.36 3.29 -27.28
N ILE A 301 30.61 2.82 -27.24
CA ILE A 301 31.75 3.64 -26.84
C ILE A 301 32.08 4.65 -27.96
N PRO A 302 32.10 5.97 -27.70
CA PRO A 302 32.45 7.00 -28.69
C PRO A 302 33.81 6.73 -29.34
N GLY A 303 33.93 7.01 -30.64
CA GLY A 303 35.18 6.81 -31.38
C GLY A 303 35.60 5.35 -31.60
N SER A 304 34.76 4.36 -31.26
CA SER A 304 35.10 2.95 -31.42
C SER A 304 33.97 2.10 -32.03
N TYR A 305 34.28 0.86 -32.38
CA TYR A 305 33.30 -0.18 -32.76
C TYR A 305 32.83 -1.03 -31.58
N LYS A 306 33.21 -0.66 -30.35
CA LYS A 306 32.91 -1.41 -29.13
C LYS A 306 31.65 -0.90 -28.45
N TYR A 307 31.00 -1.80 -27.72
CA TYR A 307 29.83 -1.50 -26.90
C TYR A 307 30.08 -1.95 -25.46
N LEU A 308 29.47 -1.27 -24.49
CA LEU A 308 29.44 -1.68 -23.09
C LEU A 308 28.04 -2.15 -22.72
N ILE A 309 27.97 -3.09 -21.79
CA ILE A 309 26.70 -3.53 -21.22
C ILE A 309 26.29 -2.51 -20.16
N THR A 310 25.09 -1.96 -20.30
CA THR A 310 24.55 -0.96 -19.38
C THR A 310 24.21 -1.60 -18.03
N ALA A 311 23.94 -0.79 -17.00
CA ALA A 311 23.43 -1.29 -15.72
C ALA A 311 22.15 -2.13 -15.89
N LEU A 312 21.20 -1.62 -16.68
CA LEU A 312 19.98 -2.35 -17.05
C LEU A 312 20.31 -3.68 -17.75
N GLY A 313 21.25 -3.67 -18.70
CA GLY A 313 21.70 -4.87 -19.40
C GLY A 313 22.20 -5.93 -18.44
N LYS A 314 23.05 -5.55 -17.48
CA LYS A 314 23.59 -6.46 -16.46
C LYS A 314 22.50 -7.07 -15.59
N GLU A 315 21.58 -6.25 -15.07
CA GLU A 315 20.46 -6.70 -14.24
C GLU A 315 19.58 -7.70 -14.99
N ILE A 316 19.20 -7.38 -16.23
CA ILE A 316 18.31 -8.20 -17.06
C ILE A 316 18.94 -9.53 -17.44
N ILE A 317 20.21 -9.52 -17.87
CA ILE A 317 20.95 -10.73 -18.21
C ILE A 317 21.05 -11.64 -16.98
N ALA A 318 21.46 -11.08 -15.84
CA ALA A 318 21.61 -11.84 -14.61
C ALA A 318 20.29 -12.48 -14.17
N ALA A 319 19.18 -11.72 -14.18
CA ALA A 319 17.85 -12.21 -13.82
C ALA A 319 17.38 -13.34 -14.77
N GLY A 320 17.47 -13.12 -16.09
CA GLY A 320 17.03 -14.10 -17.09
C GLY A 320 17.81 -15.42 -17.02
N LEU A 321 19.15 -15.35 -16.90
CA LEU A 321 19.99 -16.54 -16.78
C LEU A 321 19.76 -17.28 -15.45
N SER A 322 19.52 -16.55 -14.36
CA SER A 322 19.24 -17.15 -13.05
C SER A 322 17.91 -17.92 -13.07
N ILE A 323 16.84 -17.32 -13.59
CA ILE A 323 15.53 -18.00 -13.71
C ILE A 323 15.64 -19.27 -14.55
N LYS A 324 16.31 -19.20 -15.71
CA LYS A 324 16.51 -20.39 -16.54
C LYS A 324 17.29 -21.48 -15.81
N ASN A 325 18.51 -21.16 -15.37
CA ASN A 325 19.48 -22.17 -14.95
C ASN A 325 19.22 -22.69 -13.54
N LEU A 326 18.65 -21.87 -12.64
CA LEU A 326 18.45 -22.22 -11.24
C LEU A 326 17.02 -22.64 -10.91
N ILE A 327 16.03 -22.24 -11.71
CA ILE A 327 14.61 -22.54 -11.43
C ILE A 327 14.05 -23.50 -12.48
N LEU A 328 14.08 -23.10 -13.75
CA LEU A 328 13.33 -23.82 -14.79
C LEU A 328 14.00 -25.11 -15.26
N VAL A 329 15.31 -25.08 -15.54
CA VAL A 329 16.02 -26.29 -15.94
C VAL A 329 15.94 -27.37 -14.84
N PRO A 330 16.19 -27.07 -13.55
CA PRO A 330 16.02 -28.06 -12.48
C PRO A 330 14.58 -28.55 -12.29
N ALA A 331 13.57 -27.68 -12.46
CA ALA A 331 12.17 -28.09 -12.33
C ALA A 331 11.74 -29.09 -13.41
N LEU A 332 12.32 -29.00 -14.61
CA LEU A 332 12.00 -29.85 -15.77
C LEU A 332 12.84 -31.13 -15.86
N THR A 333 13.77 -31.35 -14.93
CA THR A 333 14.52 -32.62 -14.82
C THR A 333 13.83 -33.66 -13.93
N SER A 334 12.58 -33.40 -13.54
CA SER A 334 11.76 -34.26 -12.67
C SER A 334 11.06 -35.37 -13.44
#